data_AF-A0A3B8LZ22-F1
#
_entry.id   AF-A0A3B8LZ22-F1
#
_cell.length_a   1.000
_cell.length_b   1.000
_cell.length_c   1.000
_cell.angle_alpha   90.00
_cell.angle_beta   90.00
_cell.angle_gamma   90.00
#
_symmetry.space_group_name_H-M   'P 1'
#
loop_
_entity.id
_entity.type
_entity.pdbx_description
1 polymer ?
#
loop_
_entity_poly.entity_id
_entity_poly.type
_entity_poly.pdbx_seq_one_letter_code
_entity_poly.pdbx_strand_id
1 'polypeptide(L)'
;MTTESPVIVEPSEYTCPGHPHPISRSIHLSRLAAFYPACRECPHRDDTGGLAGTTIDRLVRTRHRVARATLFTSEGVRGIHRNELTRTDADRLVAALAWLCWRDRPRALLRNP
;
A
#
# COMPACT_ATOMS: atom_id res chain seq x y z
N MET A 1 40.00 31.04 -9.17
CA MET A 1 39.97 29.69 -8.56
C MET A 1 38.53 29.21 -8.61
N THR A 2 38.16 28.51 -9.67
CA THR A 2 36.83 27.91 -9.87
C THR A 2 36.76 26.62 -9.07
N THR A 3 35.94 26.60 -8.03
CA THR A 3 35.63 25.39 -7.26
C THR A 3 34.63 24.56 -8.06
N GLU A 4 35.13 23.60 -8.84
CA GLU A 4 34.33 22.52 -9.38
C GLU A 4 33.93 21.60 -8.22
N SER A 5 32.68 21.71 -7.77
CA SER A 5 32.08 20.69 -6.89
C SER A 5 31.97 19.39 -7.66
N PRO A 6 32.45 18.25 -7.13
CA PRO A 6 32.31 16.98 -7.81
C PRO A 6 30.82 16.61 -7.80
N VAL A 7 30.20 16.61 -8.97
CA VAL A 7 28.88 16.01 -9.16
C VAL A 7 29.08 14.50 -9.04
N ILE A 8 28.72 13.95 -7.88
CA ILE A 8 28.73 12.50 -7.65
C ILE A 8 27.64 11.91 -8.55
N VAL A 9 28.05 11.36 -9.69
CA VAL A 9 27.17 10.62 -10.59
C VAL A 9 27.06 9.20 -10.03
N GLU A 10 26.01 8.93 -9.24
CA GLU A 10 25.63 7.56 -8.88
C GLU A 10 24.60 7.05 -9.91
N PRO A 11 24.97 6.17 -10.86
CA PRO A 11 23.99 5.50 -11.70
C PRO A 11 23.45 4.31 -10.91
N SER A 12 22.59 4.59 -9.93
CA SER A 12 21.65 3.59 -9.45
C SER A 12 20.30 4.01 -10.00
N GLU A 13 19.98 3.45 -11.17
CA GLU A 13 18.68 3.61 -11.81
C GLU A 13 17.65 2.82 -10.99
N TYR A 14 16.93 3.50 -10.09
CA TYR A 14 15.83 2.87 -9.36
C TYR A 14 14.58 2.95 -10.21
N THR A 15 14.03 1.80 -10.58
CA THR A 15 12.75 1.75 -11.28
C THR A 15 11.66 1.32 -10.29
N CYS A 16 10.81 2.26 -9.90
CA CYS A 16 9.68 1.99 -9.01
C CYS A 16 8.45 1.52 -9.83
N PRO A 17 7.64 0.58 -9.31
CA PRO A 17 6.40 0.14 -9.94
C PRO A 17 5.50 1.31 -10.37
N GLY A 18 5.05 1.31 -11.62
CA GLY A 18 4.20 2.37 -12.17
C GLY A 18 4.94 3.66 -12.59
N HIS A 19 6.28 3.68 -12.56
CA HIS A 19 7.07 4.73 -13.21
C HIS A 19 7.84 4.16 -14.41
N PRO A 20 7.64 4.73 -15.62
CA PRO A 20 8.29 4.23 -16.85
C PRO A 20 9.76 4.63 -16.98
N HIS A 21 10.24 5.58 -16.16
CA HIS A 21 11.61 6.08 -16.20
C HIS A 21 12.34 5.82 -14.87
N PRO A 22 13.65 5.51 -14.92
CA PRO A 22 14.45 5.36 -13.73
C PRO A 22 14.58 6.68 -12.98
N ILE A 23 14.59 6.60 -11.64
CA ILE A 23 14.81 7.75 -10.76
C ILE A 23 16.15 7.60 -10.03
N SER A 24 16.70 8.73 -9.59
CA SER A 24 17.93 8.72 -8.80
C SER A 24 17.72 8.16 -7.39
N ARG A 25 18.81 7.69 -6.78
CA ARG A 25 18.85 7.19 -5.41
C ARG A 25 18.22 8.16 -4.41
N SER A 26 18.60 9.43 -4.48
CA SER A 26 18.11 10.46 -3.57
C SER A 26 16.60 10.65 -3.67
N ILE A 27 16.02 10.54 -4.88
CA ILE A 27 14.58 10.60 -5.09
C ILE A 27 13.91 9.34 -4.54
N HIS A 28 14.48 8.16 -4.77
CA HIS A 28 13.96 6.91 -4.22
C HIS A 28 13.92 6.92 -2.69
N LEU A 29 15.03 7.30 -2.05
CA LEU A 29 15.13 7.40 -0.58
C LEU A 29 14.17 8.45 -0.01
N SER A 30 14.01 9.60 -0.69
CA SER A 30 13.04 10.63 -0.29
C SER A 30 11.60 10.12 -0.37
N ARG A 31 11.25 9.42 -1.45
CA ARG A 31 9.93 8.80 -1.64
C ARG A 31 9.68 7.68 -0.64
N LEU A 32 10.70 6.89 -0.31
CA LEU A 32 10.64 5.85 0.71
C LEU A 32 10.39 6.47 2.09
N ALA A 33 11.14 7.50 2.47
CA ALA A 33 10.93 8.26 3.72
C ALA A 33 9.53 8.91 3.80
N ALA A 34 8.97 9.30 2.65
CA ALA A 34 7.62 9.84 2.52
C ALA A 34 6.51 8.77 2.42
N PHE A 35 6.84 7.49 2.53
CA PHE A 35 5.89 6.36 2.43
C PHE A 35 5.13 6.27 1.09
N TYR A 36 5.77 6.68 0.00
CA TYR A 36 5.16 6.67 -1.32
C TYR A 36 4.75 5.23 -1.73
N PRO A 37 3.50 4.99 -2.19
CA PRO A 37 2.97 3.65 -2.40
C PRO A 37 3.83 2.73 -3.27
N ALA A 38 4.30 3.22 -4.43
CA ALA A 38 5.09 2.42 -5.36
C ALA A 38 6.45 1.97 -4.78
N CYS A 39 7.08 2.81 -3.97
CA CYS A 39 8.40 2.51 -3.39
C CYS A 39 8.33 1.44 -2.30
N ARG A 40 7.14 1.13 -1.75
CA ARG A 40 6.95 0.09 -0.73
C ARG A 40 6.97 -1.33 -1.29
N GLU A 41 6.59 -1.46 -2.55
CA GLU A 41 6.49 -2.75 -3.27
C GLU A 41 7.66 -2.96 -4.25
N CYS A 42 8.53 -1.95 -4.40
CA CYS A 42 9.66 -2.06 -5.31
C CYS A 42 10.73 -3.05 -4.79
N PRO A 43 11.57 -3.61 -5.67
CA PRO A 43 12.68 -4.48 -5.30
C PRO A 43 13.67 -3.82 -4.32
N HIS A 44 13.81 -2.50 -4.39
CA HIS A 44 14.74 -1.68 -3.60
C HIS A 44 14.13 -1.08 -2.33
N ARG A 45 12.98 -1.60 -1.87
CA ARG A 45 12.28 -1.08 -0.67
C ARG A 45 13.08 -1.24 0.62
N ASP A 46 14.03 -2.17 0.63
CA ASP A 46 14.87 -2.52 1.78
C ASP A 46 16.24 -1.79 1.70
N ASP A 47 16.49 -0.99 0.65
CA ASP A 47 17.66 -0.10 0.57
C ASP A 47 17.41 1.17 1.39
N THR A 48 17.80 1.11 2.66
CA THR A 48 17.64 2.19 3.63
C THR A 48 18.84 3.16 3.66
N GLY A 49 19.68 3.16 2.62
CA GLY A 49 20.94 3.90 2.58
C GLY A 49 20.85 5.34 3.09
N GLY A 50 21.56 5.65 4.18
CA GLY A 50 21.66 7.00 4.74
C GLY A 50 20.41 7.52 5.47
N LEU A 51 19.32 6.75 5.54
CA LEU A 51 18.14 7.14 6.31
C LEU A 51 18.42 7.07 7.82
N ALA A 52 17.92 8.05 8.57
CA ALA A 52 17.99 8.03 10.03
C ALA A 52 17.28 6.79 10.59
N GLY A 53 17.82 6.19 11.66
CA GLY A 53 17.25 4.98 12.28
C GLY A 53 15.79 5.14 12.69
N THR A 54 15.38 6.33 13.13
CA THR A 54 13.97 6.65 13.45
C THR A 54 13.05 6.57 12.22
N THR A 55 13.55 6.90 11.03
CA THR A 55 12.83 6.77 9.76
C THR A 55 12.71 5.30 9.36
N ILE A 56 13.76 4.50 9.56
CA ILE A 56 13.77 3.05 9.33
C ILE A 56 12.74 2.37 10.24
N ASP A 57 12.72 2.69 11.54
CA ASP A 57 11.73 2.15 12.48
C ASP A 57 10.29 2.50 12.10
N ARG A 58 10.07 3.70 11.56
CA ARG A 58 8.76 4.14 11.07
C ARG A 58 8.36 3.40 9.80
N LEU A 59 9.32 3.13 8.90
CA LEU A 59 9.15 2.29 7.71
C LEU A 59 8.71 0.87 8.08
N VAL A 60 9.43 0.22 8.99
CA VAL A 60 9.12 -1.12 9.48
C VAL A 60 7.73 -1.17 10.13
N ARG A 61 7.43 -0.25 11.05
CA ARG A 61 6.10 -0.17 11.69
C ARG A 61 4.95 0.04 10.71
N THR A 62 5.16 0.85 9.68
CA THR A 62 4.13 1.13 8.68
C THR A 62 3.93 -0.06 7.73
N ARG A 63 5.01 -0.77 7.37
CA ARG A 63 4.92 -2.02 6.60
C ARG A 63 4.11 -3.08 7.36
N HIS A 64 4.34 -3.24 8.66
CA HIS A 64 3.57 -4.17 9.49
C HIS A 64 2.08 -3.81 9.58
N ARG A 65 1.70 -2.53 9.53
CA ARG A 65 0.28 -2.12 9.50
C ARG A 65 -0.45 -2.45 8.20
N VAL A 66 0.28 -2.61 7.10
CA VAL A 66 -0.29 -2.85 5.76
C VAL A 66 -0.21 -4.35 5.38
N ALA A 67 0.41 -5.18 6.22
CA ALA A 67 0.65 -6.59 5.95
C ALA A 67 -0.57 -7.48 6.22
N ARG A 68 -1.66 -7.26 5.47
CA ARG A 68 -2.62 -8.31 5.16
C ARG A 68 -3.09 -8.13 3.73
N ALA A 69 -2.72 -9.06 2.86
CA ALA A 69 -2.99 -8.98 1.42
C ALA A 69 -4.50 -8.85 1.10
N THR A 70 -5.37 -9.40 1.96
CA THR A 70 -6.82 -9.19 1.89
C THR A 70 -7.46 -9.34 3.29
N LEU A 71 -8.58 -8.65 3.53
CA LEU A 71 -9.42 -8.89 4.73
C LEU A 71 -10.14 -10.25 4.67
N PHE A 72 -10.18 -10.88 3.49
CA PHE A 72 -10.93 -12.10 3.22
C PHE A 72 -10.07 -13.36 3.43
N THR A 73 -10.59 -14.26 4.24
CA THR A 73 -10.03 -15.59 4.49
C THR A 73 -11.04 -16.66 4.13
N SER A 74 -10.61 -17.92 4.13
CA SER A 74 -11.51 -19.07 4.02
C SER A 74 -12.59 -19.09 5.11
N GLU A 75 -12.36 -18.45 6.26
CA GLU A 75 -13.32 -18.32 7.35
C GLU A 75 -14.11 -17.00 7.34
N GLY A 76 -14.08 -16.26 6.23
CA GLY A 76 -14.77 -14.98 6.09
C GLY A 76 -13.86 -13.77 6.30
N VAL A 77 -14.41 -12.67 6.81
CA VAL A 77 -13.69 -11.39 6.90
C VAL A 77 -13.05 -11.22 8.28
N ARG A 78 -11.73 -11.00 8.33
CA ARG A 78 -11.01 -10.69 9.57
C ARG A 78 -9.98 -9.58 9.33
N GLY A 79 -9.77 -8.74 10.34
CA GLY A 79 -8.75 -7.70 10.36
C GLY A 79 -8.68 -7.01 11.71
N ILE A 80 -7.59 -6.30 11.99
CA ILE A 80 -7.42 -5.50 13.22
C ILE A 80 -8.41 -4.32 13.22
N HIS A 81 -9.22 -4.20 14.27
CA HIS A 81 -10.20 -3.11 14.41
C HIS A 81 -9.50 -1.73 14.34
N ARG A 82 -10.08 -0.82 13.54
CA ARG A 82 -9.57 0.55 13.25
C ARG A 82 -8.25 0.66 12.48
N ASN A 83 -7.54 -0.44 12.23
CA ASN A 83 -6.31 -0.43 11.42
C ASN A 83 -6.52 -1.09 10.05
N GLU A 84 -7.21 -2.23 10.02
CA GLU A 84 -7.40 -3.05 8.82
C GLU A 84 -8.89 -3.20 8.50
N LEU A 85 -9.74 -3.40 9.52
CA LEU A 85 -11.19 -3.43 9.38
C LEU A 85 -11.79 -2.23 10.14
N THR A 86 -12.05 -1.15 9.40
CA THR A 86 -12.72 0.03 9.95
C THR A 86 -14.24 -0.12 9.94
N ARG A 87 -14.96 0.78 10.62
CA ARG A 87 -16.43 0.83 10.52
C ARG A 87 -16.89 1.05 9.08
N THR A 88 -16.25 1.98 8.38
CA THR A 88 -16.55 2.29 6.97
C THR A 88 -16.34 1.08 6.06
N ASP A 89 -15.30 0.28 6.30
CA ASP A 89 -15.07 -0.94 5.52
C ASP A 89 -16.12 -2.00 5.81
N ALA A 90 -16.52 -2.18 7.08
CA ALA A 90 -17.59 -3.08 7.45
C ALA A 90 -18.94 -2.69 6.81
N ASP A 91 -19.29 -1.40 6.82
CA ASP A 91 -20.52 -0.91 6.21
C ASP A 91 -20.55 -1.18 4.69
N ARG A 92 -19.42 -0.93 4.01
CA ARG A 92 -19.28 -1.22 2.57
C ARG A 92 -19.42 -2.71 2.26
N LEU A 93 -18.81 -3.56 3.07
CA LEU A 93 -18.90 -5.02 2.92
C LEU A 93 -20.34 -5.52 3.08
N VAL A 94 -21.04 -5.03 4.11
CA VAL A 94 -22.45 -5.40 4.36
C VAL A 94 -23.36 -4.91 3.23
N ALA A 95 -23.16 -3.67 2.76
CA ALA A 95 -23.95 -3.13 1.65
C ALA A 95 -23.76 -3.94 0.35
N ALA A 96 -22.51 -4.29 0.03
CA ALA A 96 -22.21 -5.12 -1.13
C ALA A 96 -22.83 -6.53 -1.02
N LEU A 97 -22.72 -7.15 0.17
CA LEU A 97 -23.35 -8.45 0.43
C LEU A 97 -24.87 -8.38 0.26
N ALA A 98 -25.52 -7.37 0.83
CA ALA A 98 -26.97 -7.18 0.71
C ALA A 98 -27.40 -7.01 -0.76
N TRP A 99 -26.63 -6.26 -1.55
CA TRP A 99 -26.88 -6.09 -2.98
C TRP A 99 -26.75 -7.41 -3.75
N LEU A 100 -25.73 -8.22 -3.45
CA LEU A 100 -25.56 -9.54 -4.06
C LEU A 100 -26.72 -10.47 -3.71
N CYS A 101 -27.10 -10.54 -2.43
CA CYS A 101 -28.24 -11.33 -2.00
C CYS A 101 -29.54 -10.91 -2.69
N TRP A 102 -29.76 -9.60 -2.86
CA TRP A 102 -30.91 -9.08 -3.59
C TRP A 102 -30.87 -9.44 -5.07
N ARG A 103 -29.70 -9.37 -5.71
CA ARG A 103 -29.53 -9.71 -7.12
C ARG A 103 -29.74 -11.21 -7.39
N ASP A 104 -29.25 -12.06 -6.49
CA ASP A 104 -29.29 -13.51 -6.66
C ASP A 104 -30.65 -14.10 -6.24
N ARG A 105 -31.39 -13.38 -5.37
CA ARG A 105 -32.80 -13.63 -5.08
C ARG A 105 -33.55 -12.31 -5.08
N PRO A 106 -33.89 -11.75 -6.27
CA PRO A 106 -34.83 -10.65 -6.32
C PRO A 106 -36.10 -11.22 -5.71
N ARG A 107 -36.58 -10.61 -4.61
CA ARG A 107 -37.70 -11.11 -3.81
C ARG A 107 -38.71 -11.82 -4.70
N ALA A 108 -38.76 -13.14 -4.62
CA ALA A 108 -39.85 -13.93 -5.18
C ALA A 108 -41.09 -13.66 -4.32
N LEU A 109 -41.62 -12.44 -4.45
CA LEU A 109 -42.87 -11.94 -3.90
C LEU A 109 -43.49 -11.24 -5.10
N LEU A 110 -44.48 -11.77 -5.82
CA LEU A 110 -45.64 -12.54 -5.38
C LEU A 110 -46.07 -13.50 -6.49
N ARG A 111 -45.97 -14.81 -6.27
CA ARG A 111 -46.92 -15.76 -6.87
C ARG A 111 -47.71 -16.37 -5.71
N ASN A 112 -48.80 -15.69 -5.37
CA ASN A 112 -49.89 -16.34 -4.66
C ASN A 112 -50.59 -17.28 -5.65
N PRO A 113 -51.02 -18.49 -5.26
CA PRO A 113 -51.97 -19.26 -6.06
C PRO A 113 -53.30 -18.51 -6.22
#